data_AF-A0A928PDM5-F1
#
_entry.id   AF-A0A928PDM5-F1
#
_cell.length_a   1.000
_cell.length_b   1.000
_cell.length_c   1.000
_cell.angle_alpha   90.00
_cell.angle_beta   90.00
_cell.angle_gamma   90.00
#
_symmetry.space_group_name_H-M   'P 1'
#
loop_
_entity.id
_entity.type
_entity.pdbx_description
1 polymer ?
#
loop_
_entity_poly.entity_id
_entity_poly.type
_entity_poly.pdbx_seq_one_letter_code
_entity_poly.pdbx_strand_id
1 'polypeptide(L)'
;MITTLEDFVREYTKIVATGWVRTHRSGPTGIGKTLEDLLGIQENNIDGPDFGDYELKSCRINSNSMLTMFTRAPQPGSANTYLRLKYGYASGAYDNDEKVLHATLSADRFTPISDTGHKLKFACLDDGIYIESEDGVENIYWSRDALKKCFEKKYKNKFVYAKAENRGVGAEEEFRFVEAYEVSGFNYDSFIRLLEAGKIYVDLRIGQYHSGPNAGKTHDHGTGFRIREIDQPFLFTVNRRIV
;
A
#
# COMPACT_ATOMS: atom_id res chain seq x y z
N MET A 1 7.24 14.73 20.68
CA MET A 1 6.59 13.52 20.16
C MET A 1 5.10 13.82 20.15
N ILE A 2 4.46 13.73 18.99
CA ILE A 2 3.01 13.93 18.89
C ILE A 2 2.28 12.74 19.53
N THR A 3 1.29 12.98 20.39
CA THR A 3 0.51 11.89 21.00
C THR A 3 -1.00 12.05 20.81
N THR A 4 -1.46 13.25 20.42
CA THR A 4 -2.88 13.53 20.16
C THR A 4 -3.12 14.06 18.74
N LEU A 5 -4.39 14.16 18.34
CA LEU A 5 -4.78 14.78 17.07
C LEU A 5 -4.48 16.28 17.08
N GLU A 6 -4.66 16.94 18.22
CA GLU A 6 -4.35 18.37 18.39
C GLU A 6 -2.85 18.64 18.25
N ASP A 7 -2.00 17.75 18.78
CA ASP A 7 -0.56 17.81 18.57
C ASP A 7 -0.22 17.67 17.08
N PHE A 8 -0.82 16.69 16.41
CA PHE A 8 -0.64 16.52 14.96
C PHE A 8 -1.05 17.79 14.20
N VAL A 9 -2.25 18.33 14.44
CA VAL A 9 -2.75 19.54 13.76
C VAL A 9 -1.79 20.72 13.98
N ARG A 10 -1.32 20.91 15.21
CA ARG A 10 -0.38 21.99 15.55
C ARG A 10 0.95 21.84 14.80
N GLU A 11 1.57 20.67 14.81
CA GLU A 11 2.87 20.45 14.15
C GLU A 11 2.73 20.42 12.62
N TYR A 12 1.67 19.79 12.10
CA TYR A 12 1.39 19.75 10.66
C TYR A 12 1.13 21.15 10.10
N THR A 13 0.46 22.04 10.84
CA THR A 13 0.27 23.44 10.42
C THR A 13 1.61 24.17 10.24
N LYS A 14 2.60 23.90 11.10
CA LYS A 14 3.96 24.45 10.94
C LYS A 14 4.66 23.89 9.69
N ILE A 15 4.47 22.60 9.42
CA ILE A 15 5.00 21.94 8.21
C ILE A 15 4.39 22.57 6.95
N VAL A 16 3.07 22.79 6.93
CA VAL A 16 2.39 23.49 5.81
C VAL A 16 2.98 24.88 5.58
N ALA A 17 3.26 25.63 6.66
CA ALA A 17 3.87 26.95 6.59
C ALA A 17 5.33 26.96 6.09
N THR A 18 6.03 25.82 6.14
CA THR A 18 7.42 25.69 5.66
C THR A 18 7.51 25.67 4.13
N GLY A 19 6.44 25.27 3.44
CA GLY A 19 6.41 25.20 1.98
C GLY A 19 7.07 23.92 1.44
N TRP A 20 8.03 24.07 0.53
CA TRP A 20 8.69 22.93 -0.12
C TRP A 20 9.77 22.33 0.78
N VAL A 21 9.67 21.02 1.02
CA VAL A 21 10.65 20.24 1.79
C VAL A 21 11.23 19.16 0.89
N ARG A 22 12.55 19.10 0.81
CA ARG A 22 13.26 18.05 0.08
C ARG A 22 13.01 16.68 0.71
N THR A 23 12.86 15.66 -0.12
CA THR A 23 12.63 14.29 0.34
C THR A 23 13.78 13.82 1.25
N HIS A 24 13.43 13.18 2.36
CA HIS A 24 14.40 12.53 3.23
C HIS A 24 14.78 11.12 2.76
N ARG A 25 14.04 10.57 1.78
CA ARG A 25 14.29 9.25 1.19
C ARG A 25 13.86 9.24 -0.28
N SER A 26 14.76 8.86 -1.18
CA SER A 26 14.40 8.72 -2.59
C SER A 26 13.35 7.62 -2.80
N GLY A 27 12.43 7.85 -3.74
CA GLY A 27 11.46 6.85 -4.20
C GLY A 27 10.06 6.95 -3.59
N PRO A 28 9.20 5.96 -3.85
CA PRO A 28 7.77 6.05 -3.52
C PRO A 28 7.46 6.31 -2.05
N THR A 29 8.25 5.76 -1.14
CA THR A 29 8.12 5.89 0.33
C THR A 29 8.63 7.23 0.86
N GLY A 30 9.28 8.05 0.03
CA GLY A 30 9.86 9.33 0.41
C GLY A 30 8.89 10.29 1.08
N ILE A 31 7.66 10.40 0.57
CA ILE A 31 6.63 11.28 1.14
C ILE A 31 6.22 10.87 2.56
N GLY A 32 6.09 9.56 2.83
CA GLY A 32 5.78 9.03 4.16
C GLY A 32 6.92 9.31 5.11
N LYS A 33 8.13 8.92 4.71
CA LYS A 33 9.32 9.07 5.53
C LYS A 33 9.63 10.54 5.86
N THR A 34 9.50 11.43 4.87
CA THR A 34 9.71 12.87 5.07
C THR A 34 8.72 13.44 6.08
N LEU A 35 7.44 13.05 5.99
CA LEU A 35 6.44 13.52 6.95
C LEU A 35 6.69 12.99 8.37
N GLU A 36 7.01 11.70 8.51
CA GLU A 36 7.36 11.09 9.79
C GLU A 36 8.52 11.83 10.47
N ASP A 37 9.60 12.09 9.73
CA ASP A 37 10.77 12.80 10.24
C ASP A 37 10.44 14.24 10.66
N LEU A 38 9.63 14.96 9.87
CA LEU A 38 9.19 16.32 10.21
C LEU A 38 8.30 16.36 11.47
N LEU A 39 7.55 15.29 11.73
CA LEU A 39 6.73 15.13 12.95
C LEU A 39 7.52 14.53 14.12
N GLY A 40 8.79 14.15 13.90
CA GLY A 40 9.63 13.49 14.90
C GLY A 40 9.17 12.07 15.26
N ILE A 41 8.50 11.37 14.33
CA ILE A 41 8.13 9.96 14.46
C ILE A 41 9.34 9.09 14.05
N GLN A 42 9.77 8.21 14.96
CA GLN A 42 10.85 7.28 14.67
C GLN A 42 10.30 6.02 14.00
N GLU A 43 10.91 5.64 12.87
CA GLU A 43 10.61 4.41 12.14
C GLU A 43 10.84 3.20 13.06
N ASN A 44 9.81 2.36 13.20
CA ASN A 44 9.84 1.17 14.03
C ASN A 44 9.07 0.04 13.35
N ASN A 45 9.30 -1.20 13.79
CA ASN A 45 8.66 -2.39 13.22
C ASN A 45 7.45 -2.85 14.06
N ILE A 46 6.85 -1.96 14.85
CA ILE A 46 5.72 -2.30 15.72
C ILE A 46 4.44 -2.23 14.92
N ASP A 47 3.62 -3.27 15.00
CA ASP A 47 2.28 -3.33 14.42
C ASP A 47 1.30 -2.55 15.31
N GLY A 48 1.39 -1.23 15.25
CA GLY A 48 0.56 -0.29 16.03
C GLY A 48 0.49 1.10 15.36
N PRO A 49 -0.38 1.99 15.86
CA PRO A 49 -0.53 3.34 15.32
C PRO A 49 0.77 4.15 15.37
N ASP A 50 0.96 5.04 14.41
CA ASP A 50 2.14 5.91 14.32
C ASP A 50 2.18 6.96 15.44
N PHE A 51 1.01 7.42 15.90
CA PHE A 51 0.87 8.30 17.07
C PHE A 51 -0.51 8.18 17.72
N GLY A 52 -0.57 8.21 19.06
CA GLY A 52 -1.83 8.03 19.79
C GLY A 52 -2.59 6.79 19.31
N ASP A 53 -3.80 7.00 18.78
CA ASP A 53 -4.65 5.96 18.17
C ASP A 53 -4.69 6.04 16.62
N TYR A 54 -3.83 6.85 16.00
CA TYR A 54 -3.88 7.17 14.58
C TYR A 54 -2.71 6.54 13.81
N GLU A 55 -3.07 5.78 12.78
CA GLU A 55 -2.16 5.48 11.68
C GLU A 55 -1.97 6.77 10.85
N LEU A 56 -0.73 7.04 10.44
CA LEU A 56 -0.39 8.13 9.53
C LEU A 56 -0.20 7.59 8.11
N LYS A 57 -0.84 8.27 7.16
CA LYS A 57 -0.68 8.00 5.74
C LYS A 57 -0.45 9.31 5.02
N SER A 58 0.39 9.30 4.00
CA SER A 58 0.59 10.45 3.12
C SER A 58 0.45 10.06 1.66
N CYS A 59 0.03 11.01 0.82
CA CYS A 59 0.03 10.82 -0.62
C CYS A 59 0.30 12.11 -1.39
N ARG A 60 0.79 11.90 -2.62
CA ARG A 60 1.01 12.93 -3.61
C ARG A 60 -0.32 13.27 -4.28
N ILE A 61 -0.68 14.54 -4.29
CA ILE A 61 -1.86 15.05 -5.02
C ILE A 61 -1.65 14.83 -6.52
N ASN A 62 -2.73 14.55 -7.26
CA ASN A 62 -2.70 14.27 -8.70
C ASN A 62 -1.82 13.07 -9.10
N SER A 63 -1.55 12.17 -8.16
CA SER A 63 -0.88 10.90 -8.45
C SER A 63 -1.89 9.78 -8.64
N ASN A 64 -1.62 8.88 -9.58
CA ASN A 64 -2.37 7.63 -9.72
C ASN A 64 -2.02 6.58 -8.63
N SER A 65 -1.31 6.99 -7.58
CA SER A 65 -0.91 6.12 -6.48
C SER A 65 -2.12 5.65 -5.67
N MET A 66 -2.17 4.35 -5.40
CA MET A 66 -3.19 3.76 -4.55
C MET A 66 -2.79 3.80 -3.07
N LEU A 67 -3.77 4.02 -2.19
CA LEU A 67 -3.61 3.84 -0.76
C LEU A 67 -3.50 2.34 -0.47
N THR A 68 -2.39 1.92 0.11
CA THR A 68 -2.25 0.56 0.65
C THR A 68 -2.97 0.49 1.98
N MET A 69 -4.08 -0.25 2.00
CA MET A 69 -4.84 -0.45 3.22
C MET A 69 -4.03 -1.31 4.19
N PHE A 70 -3.79 -2.56 3.82
CA PHE A 70 -2.98 -3.49 4.59
C PHE A 70 -2.22 -4.44 3.68
N THR A 71 -1.27 -5.16 4.27
CA THR A 71 -0.54 -6.24 3.60
C THR A 71 -0.90 -7.56 4.24
N ARG A 72 -1.11 -8.60 3.43
CA ARG A 72 -1.36 -9.95 3.92
C ARG A 72 -0.85 -10.98 2.93
N ALA A 73 0.05 -11.86 3.37
CA ALA A 73 0.47 -13.00 2.56
C ALA A 73 -0.71 -13.98 2.32
N PRO A 74 -0.83 -14.56 1.12
CA PRO A 74 -1.82 -15.58 0.84
C PRO A 74 -1.49 -16.91 1.53
N GLN A 75 -2.48 -17.78 1.60
CA GLN A 75 -2.35 -19.19 1.93
C GLN A 75 -2.23 -20.03 0.65
N PRO A 76 -1.60 -21.21 0.71
CA PRO A 76 -0.83 -21.75 1.84
C PRO A 76 0.49 -21.00 2.06
N GLY A 77 1.23 -21.35 3.12
CA GLY A 77 2.57 -20.82 3.36
C GLY A 77 3.46 -20.95 2.12
N SER A 78 4.33 -19.95 1.90
CA SER A 78 5.20 -19.84 0.72
C SER A 78 4.49 -19.62 -0.62
N ALA A 79 3.18 -19.33 -0.63
CA ALA A 79 2.45 -19.04 -1.86
C ALA A 79 3.05 -17.87 -2.67
N ASN A 80 3.54 -16.82 -2.02
CA ASN A 80 4.23 -15.72 -2.74
C ASN A 80 5.50 -16.20 -3.45
N THR A 81 6.29 -17.08 -2.82
CA THR A 81 7.45 -17.72 -3.46
C THR A 81 7.04 -18.56 -4.66
N TYR A 82 5.97 -19.36 -4.53
CA TYR A 82 5.44 -20.13 -5.64
C TYR A 82 5.01 -19.24 -6.81
N LEU A 83 4.22 -18.19 -6.55
CA LEU A 83 3.77 -17.25 -7.57
C LEU A 83 4.96 -16.61 -8.29
N ARG A 84 5.97 -16.17 -7.55
CA ARG A 84 7.19 -15.57 -8.13
C ARG A 84 7.95 -16.55 -9.02
N LEU A 85 8.13 -17.80 -8.60
CA LEU A 85 8.86 -18.78 -9.38
C LEU A 85 8.10 -19.22 -10.63
N LYS A 86 6.78 -19.41 -10.53
CA LYS A 86 5.92 -19.82 -11.64
C LYS A 86 5.70 -18.70 -12.64
N TYR A 87 5.20 -17.56 -12.18
CA TYR A 87 4.71 -16.47 -13.03
C TYR A 87 5.67 -15.29 -13.17
N GLY A 88 6.67 -15.19 -12.28
CA GLY A 88 7.60 -14.07 -12.29
C GLY A 88 8.56 -14.05 -13.48
N TYR A 89 9.23 -12.92 -13.62
CA TYR A 89 10.12 -12.58 -14.73
C TYR A 89 11.45 -12.03 -14.21
N ALA A 90 12.52 -12.17 -15.00
CA ALA A 90 13.79 -11.50 -14.71
C ALA A 90 13.65 -10.00 -15.01
N SER A 91 14.22 -9.15 -14.17
CA SER A 91 14.16 -7.69 -14.33
C SER A 91 15.54 -7.13 -14.62
N GLY A 92 15.66 -6.31 -15.67
CA GLY A 92 16.91 -5.60 -15.99
C GLY A 92 17.35 -4.58 -14.93
N ALA A 93 16.59 -4.41 -13.85
CA ALA A 93 17.01 -3.64 -12.68
C ALA A 93 18.08 -4.37 -11.83
N TYR A 94 18.32 -5.66 -12.08
CA TYR A 94 19.26 -6.49 -11.33
C TYR A 94 20.20 -7.23 -12.28
N ASP A 95 21.45 -7.40 -11.85
CA ASP A 95 22.49 -8.15 -12.58
C ASP A 95 22.44 -9.63 -12.19
N ASN A 96 21.27 -10.26 -12.35
CA ASN A 96 21.03 -11.68 -12.10
C ASN A 96 19.73 -12.16 -12.78
N ASP A 97 19.52 -13.48 -12.78
CA ASP A 97 18.33 -14.13 -13.34
C ASP A 97 17.23 -14.42 -12.28
N GLU A 98 17.34 -13.85 -11.07
CA GLU A 98 16.34 -14.08 -10.03
C GLU A 98 15.01 -13.41 -10.41
N LYS A 99 13.93 -14.20 -10.38
CA LYS A 99 12.61 -13.72 -10.76
C LYS A 99 12.05 -12.71 -9.75
N VAL A 100 11.40 -11.68 -10.28
CA VAL A 100 10.50 -10.78 -9.54
C VAL A 100 9.06 -11.02 -9.96
N LEU A 101 8.12 -10.57 -9.13
CA LEU A 101 6.71 -10.52 -9.48
C LEU A 101 6.09 -9.23 -8.94
N HIS A 102 5.94 -8.28 -9.84
CA HIS A 102 5.18 -7.05 -9.64
C HIS A 102 3.92 -7.08 -10.49
N ALA A 103 2.76 -7.21 -9.86
CA ALA A 103 1.49 -7.27 -10.57
C ALA A 103 0.34 -6.71 -9.72
N THR A 104 -0.39 -5.74 -10.27
CA THR A 104 -1.61 -5.22 -9.66
C THR A 104 -2.81 -5.96 -10.27
N LEU A 105 -3.41 -6.85 -9.49
CA LEU A 105 -4.52 -7.69 -9.91
C LEU A 105 -5.86 -7.03 -9.54
N SER A 106 -6.89 -7.26 -10.36
CA SER A 106 -8.28 -6.89 -10.08
C SER A 106 -9.21 -8.09 -10.34
N ALA A 107 -10.45 -8.04 -9.88
CA ALA A 107 -11.44 -9.10 -10.14
C ALA A 107 -11.97 -9.11 -11.58
N ASP A 108 -12.01 -7.93 -12.19
CA ASP A 108 -12.74 -7.66 -13.43
C ASP A 108 -11.94 -7.96 -14.71
N ARG A 109 -10.60 -8.09 -14.61
CA ARG A 109 -9.73 -8.31 -15.77
C ARG A 109 -8.44 -9.00 -15.38
N PHE A 110 -7.88 -9.72 -16.35
CA PHE A 110 -6.54 -10.26 -16.29
C PHE A 110 -5.49 -9.16 -16.48
N THR A 111 -4.46 -9.20 -15.65
CA THR A 111 -3.24 -8.41 -15.73
C THR A 111 -2.14 -9.26 -16.36
N PRO A 112 -1.63 -8.90 -17.56
CA PRO A 112 -0.47 -9.58 -18.14
C PRO A 112 0.77 -9.45 -17.24
N ILE A 113 1.57 -10.52 -17.16
CA ILE A 113 2.79 -10.56 -16.35
C ILE A 113 4.01 -10.38 -17.23
N SER A 114 4.46 -9.13 -17.37
CA SER A 114 5.56 -8.75 -18.28
C SER A 114 5.35 -9.37 -19.67
N ASP A 115 6.40 -9.98 -20.21
CA ASP A 115 6.52 -10.69 -21.47
C ASP A 115 6.53 -12.23 -21.29
N THR A 116 6.13 -12.73 -20.11
CA THR A 116 6.15 -14.17 -19.81
C THR A 116 5.08 -14.98 -20.56
N GLY A 117 4.09 -14.30 -21.14
CA GLY A 117 2.88 -14.92 -21.69
C GLY A 117 1.79 -15.21 -20.64
N HIS A 118 2.13 -15.16 -19.35
CA HIS A 118 1.19 -15.38 -18.26
C HIS A 118 0.31 -14.15 -18.00
N LYS A 119 -0.89 -14.40 -17.45
CA LYS A 119 -1.79 -13.35 -16.99
C LYS A 119 -2.49 -13.77 -15.72
N LEU A 120 -2.58 -12.85 -14.75
CA LEU A 120 -3.21 -13.12 -13.46
C LEU A 120 -4.36 -12.16 -13.19
N LYS A 121 -5.39 -12.65 -12.51
CA LYS A 121 -6.39 -11.84 -11.81
C LYS A 121 -6.64 -12.46 -10.43
N PHE A 122 -7.63 -11.95 -9.71
CA PHE A 122 -8.18 -12.69 -8.58
C PHE A 122 -9.66 -13.01 -8.80
N ALA A 123 -10.12 -14.10 -8.21
CA ALA A 123 -11.51 -14.51 -8.18
C ALA A 123 -12.06 -14.38 -6.76
N CYS A 124 -13.25 -13.81 -6.62
CA CYS A 124 -13.98 -13.77 -5.36
C CYS A 124 -14.91 -14.98 -5.31
N LEU A 125 -14.61 -15.95 -4.46
CA LEU A 125 -15.44 -17.12 -4.20
C LEU A 125 -16.12 -16.99 -2.82
N ASP A 126 -17.00 -17.93 -2.49
CA ASP A 126 -17.79 -17.89 -1.25
C ASP A 126 -16.91 -17.91 0.01
N ASP A 127 -15.82 -18.67 0.00
CA ASP A 127 -14.92 -18.87 1.14
C ASP A 127 -13.66 -17.97 1.13
N GLY A 128 -13.33 -17.37 -0.01
CA GLY A 128 -12.10 -16.59 -0.11
C GLY A 128 -11.89 -15.83 -1.42
N ILE A 129 -10.77 -15.13 -1.46
CA ILE A 129 -10.24 -14.45 -2.63
C ILE A 129 -9.08 -15.28 -3.17
N TYR A 130 -9.20 -15.79 -4.38
CA TYR A 130 -8.25 -16.72 -4.99
C TYR A 130 -7.47 -16.05 -6.11
N ILE A 131 -6.22 -16.45 -6.32
CA ILE A 131 -5.49 -16.11 -7.54
C ILE A 131 -6.03 -16.96 -8.69
N GLU A 132 -6.23 -16.35 -9.85
CA GLU A 132 -6.65 -17.04 -11.08
C GLU A 132 -5.68 -16.69 -12.20
N SER A 133 -5.14 -17.70 -12.87
CA SER A 133 -4.31 -17.56 -14.06
C SER A 133 -5.10 -17.86 -15.33
N GLU A 134 -4.45 -17.80 -16.48
CA GLU A 134 -5.02 -18.26 -17.74
C GLU A 134 -5.46 -19.74 -17.74
N ASP A 135 -4.87 -20.57 -16.88
CA ASP A 135 -5.15 -22.00 -16.77
C ASP A 135 -6.27 -22.31 -15.75
N GLY A 136 -6.74 -21.30 -15.02
CA GLY A 136 -7.81 -21.41 -14.04
C GLY A 136 -7.41 -20.97 -12.63
N VAL A 137 -8.24 -21.35 -11.66
CA VAL A 137 -8.09 -20.94 -10.26
C VAL A 137 -6.93 -21.70 -9.60
N GLU A 138 -5.99 -20.95 -9.01
CA GLU A 138 -4.90 -21.48 -8.21
C GLU A 138 -5.37 -21.79 -6.78
N ASN A 139 -4.76 -22.79 -6.14
CA ASN A 139 -4.95 -23.00 -4.70
C ASN A 139 -4.11 -22.00 -3.87
N ILE A 140 -4.27 -20.72 -4.17
CA ILE A 140 -3.57 -19.60 -3.55
C ILE A 140 -4.60 -18.53 -3.22
N TYR A 141 -4.84 -18.30 -1.94
CA TYR A 141 -6.02 -17.55 -1.52
C TYR A 141 -5.87 -16.81 -0.19
N TRP A 142 -6.81 -15.89 0.03
CA TRP A 142 -7.09 -15.28 1.32
C TRP A 142 -8.50 -15.66 1.75
N SER A 143 -8.66 -16.31 2.89
CA SER A 143 -10.00 -16.56 3.42
C SER A 143 -10.65 -15.24 3.82
N ARG A 144 -11.98 -15.14 3.65
CA ARG A 144 -12.74 -13.95 4.05
C ARG A 144 -12.53 -13.63 5.54
N ASP A 145 -12.46 -14.64 6.40
CA ASP A 145 -12.19 -14.44 7.83
C ASP A 145 -10.81 -13.85 8.11
N ALA A 146 -9.77 -14.28 7.39
CA ALA A 146 -8.43 -13.74 7.57
C ALA A 146 -8.36 -12.27 7.12
N LEU A 147 -9.02 -11.93 6.01
CA LEU A 147 -9.11 -10.55 5.53
C LEU A 147 -9.87 -9.66 6.51
N LYS A 148 -11.01 -10.13 7.03
CA LYS A 148 -11.79 -9.39 8.04
C LYS A 148 -10.97 -9.05 9.27
N LYS A 149 -10.30 -10.05 9.85
CA LYS A 149 -9.43 -9.87 11.02
C LYS A 149 -8.30 -8.88 10.74
N CYS A 150 -7.66 -8.96 9.57
CA CYS A 150 -6.61 -8.00 9.19
C CYS A 150 -7.16 -6.57 9.03
N PHE A 151 -8.31 -6.42 8.39
CA PHE A 151 -8.95 -5.13 8.15
C PHE A 151 -9.34 -4.46 9.48
N GLU A 152 -10.04 -5.18 10.36
CA GLU A 152 -10.50 -4.69 11.67
C GLU A 152 -9.33 -4.41 12.62
N LYS A 153 -8.26 -5.22 12.59
CA LYS A 153 -7.07 -5.00 13.41
C LYS A 153 -6.35 -3.71 13.02
N LYS A 154 -6.16 -3.47 11.72
CA LYS A 154 -5.38 -2.33 11.24
C LYS A 154 -6.14 -1.01 11.38
N TYR A 155 -7.44 -1.02 11.09
CA TYR A 155 -8.26 0.19 11.08
C TYR A 155 -9.22 0.22 12.26
N LYS A 156 -8.65 0.15 13.48
CA LYS A 156 -9.40 0.21 14.75
C LYS A 156 -10.31 1.42 14.95
N ASN A 157 -10.28 2.41 14.04
CA ASN A 157 -11.46 3.12 13.52
C ASN A 157 -11.07 4.36 12.70
N LYS A 158 -9.80 4.77 12.68
CA LYS A 158 -9.38 6.01 12.03
C LYS A 158 -7.90 6.07 11.64
N PHE A 159 -7.58 6.82 10.60
CA PHE A 159 -6.21 7.22 10.25
C PHE A 159 -6.18 8.69 9.85
N VAL A 160 -4.99 9.29 9.89
CA VAL A 160 -4.75 10.63 9.38
C VAL A 160 -4.14 10.54 7.99
N TYR A 161 -4.77 11.22 7.03
CA TYR A 161 -4.33 11.26 5.64
C TYR A 161 -3.78 12.64 5.28
N ALA A 162 -2.46 12.74 5.17
CA ALA A 162 -1.79 13.95 4.72
C ALA A 162 -1.65 13.98 3.19
N LYS A 163 -1.95 15.14 2.60
CA LYS A 163 -1.85 15.41 1.17
C LYS A 163 -0.70 16.38 0.91
N ALA A 164 0.09 16.09 -0.11
CA ALA A 164 1.18 16.97 -0.53
C ALA A 164 1.21 17.15 -2.05
N GLU A 165 1.50 18.37 -2.49
CA GLU A 165 2.00 18.62 -3.84
C GLU A 165 3.44 18.06 -3.92
N ASN A 166 3.88 17.64 -5.11
CA ASN A 166 5.24 17.19 -5.32
C ASN A 166 5.84 17.79 -6.60
N ARG A 167 7.16 17.98 -6.59
CA ARG A 167 7.95 18.39 -7.77
C ARG A 167 9.34 17.73 -7.72
N GLY A 168 10.03 17.70 -8.85
CA GLY A 168 11.30 16.97 -8.96
C GLY A 168 11.09 15.45 -8.96
N VAL A 169 12.20 14.70 -8.93
CA VAL A 169 12.21 13.23 -8.97
C VAL A 169 13.39 12.66 -8.19
N GLY A 170 13.27 11.41 -7.73
CA GLY A 170 14.36 10.69 -7.09
C GLY A 170 14.84 11.38 -5.81
N ALA A 171 16.15 11.61 -5.71
CA ALA A 171 16.78 12.25 -4.55
C ALA A 171 16.56 13.78 -4.48
N GLU A 172 16.04 14.38 -5.56
CA GLU A 172 15.72 15.81 -5.65
C GLU A 172 14.20 16.04 -5.58
N GLU A 173 13.39 15.01 -5.29
CA GLU A 173 11.95 15.20 -5.10
C GLU A 173 11.70 16.10 -3.88
N GLU A 174 10.79 17.05 -4.02
CA GLU A 174 10.35 17.93 -2.94
C GLU A 174 8.83 17.78 -2.74
N PHE A 175 8.40 17.91 -1.50
CA PHE A 175 7.00 17.84 -1.09
C PHE A 175 6.58 19.15 -0.46
N ARG A 176 5.40 19.63 -0.84
CA ARG A 176 4.69 20.69 -0.13
C ARG A 176 3.42 20.11 0.47
N PHE A 177 3.45 19.86 1.76
CA PHE A 177 2.29 19.40 2.52
C PHE A 177 1.26 20.52 2.59
N VAL A 178 -0.01 20.20 2.33
CA VAL A 178 -1.07 21.20 2.15
C VAL A 178 -2.32 20.94 2.98
N GLU A 179 -2.74 19.68 3.09
CA GLU A 179 -4.01 19.34 3.72
C GLU A 179 -3.89 18.02 4.49
N ALA A 180 -4.61 17.90 5.58
CA ALA A 180 -4.73 16.65 6.31
C ALA A 180 -6.18 16.34 6.63
N TYR A 181 -6.50 15.04 6.64
CA TYR A 181 -7.85 14.54 6.88
C TYR A 181 -7.85 13.48 7.97
N GLU A 182 -8.80 13.54 8.90
CA GLU A 182 -9.16 12.40 9.74
C GLU A 182 -10.16 11.53 8.97
N VAL A 183 -9.74 10.31 8.67
CA VAL A 183 -10.52 9.34 7.89
C VAL A 183 -11.01 8.22 8.80
N SER A 184 -12.31 7.92 8.79
CA SER A 184 -12.91 6.88 9.64
C SER A 184 -14.18 6.27 9.04
N GLY A 185 -14.79 5.31 9.75
CA GLY A 185 -16.02 4.64 9.31
C GLY A 185 -15.77 3.55 8.27
N PHE A 186 -14.69 2.78 8.46
CA PHE A 186 -14.34 1.64 7.62
C PHE A 186 -15.41 0.54 7.68
N ASN A 187 -15.85 0.07 6.51
CA ASN A 187 -16.85 -0.99 6.44
C ASN A 187 -16.31 -2.20 5.66
N TYR A 188 -16.29 -3.37 6.32
CA TYR A 188 -15.78 -4.60 5.73
C TYR A 188 -16.65 -5.12 4.58
N ASP A 189 -17.96 -4.96 4.64
CA ASP A 189 -18.86 -5.39 3.56
C ASP A 189 -18.67 -4.52 2.30
N SER A 190 -18.42 -3.22 2.48
CA SER A 190 -17.97 -2.34 1.40
C SER A 190 -16.61 -2.75 0.84
N PHE A 191 -15.65 -3.12 1.69
CA PHE A 191 -14.36 -3.66 1.25
C PHE A 191 -14.55 -4.89 0.34
N ILE A 192 -15.39 -5.84 0.73
CA ILE A 192 -15.71 -7.01 -0.09
C ILE A 192 -16.38 -6.63 -1.41
N ARG A 193 -17.41 -5.78 -1.37
CA ARG A 193 -18.10 -5.33 -2.60
C ARG A 193 -17.16 -4.63 -3.57
N LEU A 194 -16.23 -3.83 -3.06
CA LEU A 194 -15.22 -3.14 -3.88
C LEU A 194 -14.17 -4.10 -4.44
N LEU A 195 -13.79 -5.15 -3.71
CA LEU A 195 -12.96 -6.24 -4.24
C LEU A 195 -13.65 -6.94 -5.40
N GLU A 196 -14.90 -7.38 -5.19
CA GLU A 196 -15.72 -8.08 -6.18
C GLU A 196 -15.97 -7.22 -7.43
N ALA A 197 -16.10 -5.91 -7.26
CA ALA A 197 -16.25 -4.95 -8.36
C ALA A 197 -14.92 -4.55 -9.04
N GLY A 198 -13.77 -5.10 -8.63
CA GLY A 198 -12.45 -4.74 -9.19
C GLY A 198 -11.97 -3.32 -8.88
N LYS A 199 -12.50 -2.71 -7.81
CA LYS A 199 -12.14 -1.37 -7.32
C LYS A 199 -11.09 -1.38 -6.21
N ILE A 200 -10.98 -2.50 -5.51
CA ILE A 200 -9.81 -2.84 -4.68
C ILE A 200 -8.93 -3.81 -5.44
N TYR A 201 -7.62 -3.56 -5.34
CA TYR A 201 -6.60 -4.27 -6.07
C TYR A 201 -5.76 -5.12 -5.12
N VAL A 202 -5.35 -6.29 -5.60
CA VAL A 202 -4.37 -7.16 -4.94
C VAL A 202 -3.02 -6.94 -5.63
N ASP A 203 -2.09 -6.32 -4.92
CA ASP A 203 -0.80 -5.90 -5.45
C ASP A 203 0.29 -6.88 -5.01
N LEU A 204 0.73 -7.74 -5.92
CA LEU A 204 1.89 -8.61 -5.75
C LEU A 204 3.16 -7.76 -5.91
N ARG A 205 4.02 -7.74 -4.89
CA ARG A 205 5.14 -6.81 -4.79
C ARG A 205 6.42 -7.52 -4.34
N ILE A 206 6.83 -8.51 -5.12
CA ILE A 206 7.95 -9.39 -4.80
C ILE A 206 9.13 -8.98 -5.68
N GLY A 207 10.02 -8.15 -5.14
CA GLY A 207 11.19 -7.63 -5.85
C GLY A 207 12.49 -8.27 -5.35
N GLN A 208 13.58 -7.52 -5.49
CA GLN A 208 14.86 -7.82 -4.85
C GLN A 208 15.39 -6.58 -4.11
N TYR A 209 16.26 -6.78 -3.12
CA TYR A 209 16.98 -5.65 -2.52
C TYR A 209 17.93 -5.04 -3.55
N HIS A 210 17.90 -3.71 -3.67
CA HIS A 210 18.72 -2.99 -4.65
C HIS A 210 20.16 -2.74 -4.19
N SER A 211 20.41 -2.76 -2.88
CA SER A 211 21.70 -2.39 -2.30
C SER A 211 21.92 -3.04 -0.92
N GLY A 212 23.14 -2.88 -0.41
CA GLY A 212 23.55 -3.41 0.89
C GLY A 212 23.88 -4.90 0.86
N PRO A 213 24.05 -5.54 2.03
CA PRO A 213 24.51 -6.94 2.13
C PRO A 213 23.51 -7.97 1.58
N ASN A 214 22.28 -7.54 1.28
CA ASN A 214 21.24 -8.37 0.70
C ASN A 214 20.97 -8.06 -0.77
N ALA A 215 21.77 -7.20 -1.42
CA ALA A 215 21.61 -6.84 -2.82
C ALA A 215 21.45 -8.10 -3.69
N GLY A 216 20.44 -8.09 -4.58
CA GLY A 216 20.10 -9.22 -5.44
C GLY A 216 19.31 -10.36 -4.78
N LYS A 217 19.10 -10.34 -3.45
CA LYS A 217 18.23 -11.32 -2.79
C LYS A 217 16.77 -10.91 -2.91
N THR A 218 15.88 -11.90 -2.99
CA THR A 218 14.43 -11.68 -2.96
C THR A 218 14.01 -10.78 -1.80
N HIS A 219 13.15 -9.82 -2.10
CA HIS A 219 12.49 -8.97 -1.13
C HIS A 219 10.98 -8.92 -1.40
N ASP A 220 10.22 -9.65 -0.58
CA ASP A 220 8.77 -9.59 -0.61
C ASP A 220 8.28 -8.44 0.28
N HIS A 221 7.73 -7.39 -0.35
CA HIS A 221 7.15 -6.24 0.37
C HIS A 221 5.77 -6.55 0.98
N GLY A 222 5.31 -7.79 0.88
CA GLY A 222 3.99 -8.24 1.25
C GLY A 222 2.94 -7.89 0.20
N THR A 223 2.02 -8.81 -0.04
CA THR A 223 0.89 -8.59 -0.94
C THR A 223 -0.03 -7.52 -0.38
N GLY A 224 -0.21 -6.42 -1.12
CA GLY A 224 -0.94 -5.24 -0.66
C GLY A 224 -2.38 -5.23 -1.15
N PHE A 225 -3.33 -4.92 -0.27
CA PHE A 225 -4.71 -4.59 -0.66
C PHE A 225 -4.80 -3.08 -0.81
N ARG A 226 -5.08 -2.61 -2.02
CA ARG A 226 -4.93 -1.19 -2.38
C ARG A 226 -6.18 -0.61 -3.02
N ILE A 227 -6.46 0.66 -2.75
CA ILE A 227 -7.63 1.37 -3.27
C ILE A 227 -7.22 2.71 -3.90
N ARG A 228 -7.85 3.08 -5.01
CA ARG A 228 -7.65 4.39 -5.64
C ARG A 228 -8.40 5.46 -4.86
N GLU A 229 -7.89 6.69 -4.91
CA GLU A 229 -8.51 7.83 -4.23
C GLU A 229 -9.96 8.08 -4.65
N ILE A 230 -10.30 7.86 -5.93
CA ILE A 230 -11.68 8.03 -6.41
C ILE A 230 -12.67 7.04 -5.79
N ASP A 231 -12.21 5.85 -5.38
CA ASP A 231 -13.06 4.79 -4.84
C ASP A 231 -13.10 4.80 -3.29
N GLN A 232 -12.21 5.56 -2.66
CA GLN A 232 -12.10 5.68 -1.20
C GLN A 232 -13.40 6.09 -0.48
N PRO A 233 -14.23 7.02 -1.01
CA PRO A 233 -15.51 7.38 -0.39
C PRO A 233 -16.52 6.23 -0.27
N PHE A 234 -16.36 5.14 -1.01
CA PHE A 234 -17.22 3.96 -0.90
C PHE A 234 -16.75 3.00 0.21
N LEU A 235 -15.51 3.14 0.69
CA LEU A 235 -14.92 2.27 1.70
C LEU A 235 -15.05 2.85 3.12
N PHE A 236 -14.89 4.17 3.25
CA PHE A 236 -14.95 4.87 4.53
C PHE A 236 -15.92 6.05 4.44
N THR A 237 -16.75 6.20 5.47
CA THR A 237 -17.89 7.14 5.44
C THR A 237 -17.55 8.51 6.01
N VAL A 238 -16.43 8.66 6.70
CA VAL A 238 -16.00 9.93 7.29
C VAL A 238 -14.67 10.34 6.69
N ASN A 239 -14.64 11.55 6.14
CA ASN A 239 -13.44 12.20 5.64
C ASN A 239 -13.46 13.67 6.09
N ARG A 240 -12.97 13.93 7.31
CA ARG A 240 -13.01 15.26 7.92
C ARG A 240 -11.68 15.95 7.72
N ARG A 241 -11.67 17.06 6.99
CA ARG A 241 -10.48 17.92 6.90
C ARG A 241 -10.13 18.49 8.29
N ILE A 242 -8.87 18.38 8.68
CA ILE A 242 -8.34 18.84 9.97
C ILE A 242 -7.26 19.92 9.81
N VAL A 243 -6.64 20.02 8.63
CA VAL A 243 -5.78 21.13 8.14
C VAL A 243 -6.06 21.29 6.65
#